data_AF-A0A453SZZ8-F1
#
_entry.id   AF-A0A453SZZ8-F1
#
_cell.length_a   1.000
_cell.length_b   1.000
_cell.length_c   1.000
_cell.angle_alpha   90.00
_cell.angle_beta   90.00
_cell.angle_gamma   90.00
#
_symmetry.space_group_name_H-M   'P 1'
#
loop_
_entity.id
_entity.type
_entity.pdbx_description
1 polymer ?
#
loop_
_entity_poly.entity_id
_entity_poly.type
_entity_poly.pdbx_seq_one_letter_code
_entity_poly.pdbx_strand_id
1 'polypeptide(L)'
;MASLSLSLRASASPAASGSRAAAPIKASCVRSKVACSFPSVGATSSPARSIEPVRATATQAPPASSQSSSGEKTKVGINGFGRIGRLVLRIAIDRDDIEVVAVNDPFIDAKYMAYMFKYDSTHGPFKGTIAVLDESTLEINGKKVSVTSKRDPSDIPWGNFGAEYVVESSGVFTTVEKASAHLKGGAKKVVISAPSADAPMFVVGVNEKNYNPSMDVVSNASCTTNCLAPVAKVVHEEFGILEGLMTTVHATTATQKTVDGPSMKDWRGGRGAGQNIIPSSTGAAKVYNLLNEKEQNLLFLQVSYVELLALISGCWKGPSSFKWKAHWHGLPGSYT
;
A
#
# COMPACT_ATOMS: atom_id res chain seq x y z
N MET A 1 -31.26 33.68 31.53
CA MET A 1 -32.08 32.64 32.20
C MET A 1 -33.02 32.04 31.18
N ALA A 2 -32.87 30.76 30.86
CA ALA A 2 -33.97 29.85 30.50
C ALA A 2 -33.35 28.45 30.36
N SER A 3 -33.50 27.67 31.43
CA SER A 3 -33.22 26.24 31.50
C SER A 3 -34.30 25.49 30.71
N LEU A 4 -33.94 24.47 29.95
CA LEU A 4 -34.90 23.44 29.54
C LEU A 4 -34.29 22.06 29.72
N SER A 5 -34.95 21.33 30.61
CA SER A 5 -34.59 20.07 31.22
C SER A 5 -34.80 18.88 30.28
N LEU A 6 -33.90 17.91 30.42
CA LEU A 6 -33.95 16.54 29.94
C LEU A 6 -35.26 15.83 30.33
N SER A 7 -35.77 14.99 29.43
CA SER A 7 -36.59 13.83 29.79
C SER A 7 -36.18 12.63 28.92
N LEU A 8 -35.37 11.74 29.48
CA LEU A 8 -35.14 10.41 28.93
C LEU A 8 -36.36 9.54 29.26
N ARG A 9 -36.98 8.94 28.23
CA ARG A 9 -37.77 7.72 28.39
C ARG A 9 -36.99 6.55 27.80
N ALA A 10 -36.48 5.70 28.69
CA ALA A 10 -36.04 4.36 28.36
C ALA A 10 -37.26 3.43 28.37
N SER A 11 -37.51 2.70 27.29
CA SER A 11 -38.41 1.54 27.28
C SER A 11 -37.58 0.29 27.06
N ALA A 12 -37.33 -0.43 28.15
CA ALA A 12 -36.84 -1.80 28.14
C ALA A 12 -38.02 -2.77 27.93
N SER A 13 -37.80 -3.84 27.18
CA SER A 13 -38.64 -5.04 27.20
C SER A 13 -37.79 -6.28 26.88
N PRO A 14 -38.20 -7.46 27.37
CA PRO A 14 -37.35 -8.28 28.22
C PRO A 14 -36.66 -9.43 27.49
N ALA A 15 -35.57 -9.91 28.12
CA ALA A 15 -34.92 -11.16 27.78
C ALA A 15 -35.85 -12.35 28.04
N ALA A 16 -36.00 -13.22 27.03
CA ALA A 16 -36.57 -14.55 27.18
C ALA A 16 -35.46 -15.59 27.00
N SER A 17 -35.20 -16.32 28.08
CA SER A 17 -34.38 -17.53 28.13
C SER A 17 -35.09 -18.69 27.46
N GLY A 18 -34.34 -19.50 26.70
CA GLY A 18 -34.89 -20.71 26.10
C GLY A 18 -33.84 -21.50 25.32
N SER A 19 -33.19 -22.45 26.00
CA SER A 19 -32.35 -23.47 25.39
C SER A 19 -33.19 -24.37 24.47
N ARG A 20 -32.78 -24.57 23.21
CA ARG A 20 -33.13 -25.77 22.44
C ARG A 20 -32.09 -26.09 21.39
N ALA A 21 -31.62 -27.33 21.43
CA ALA A 21 -30.58 -27.92 20.61
C ALA A 21 -30.93 -27.91 19.11
N ALA A 22 -29.89 -27.85 18.29
CA ALA A 22 -29.95 -27.92 16.83
C ALA A 22 -30.49 -29.26 16.33
N ALA A 23 -31.37 -29.23 15.35
CA ALA A 23 -31.75 -30.38 14.52
C ALA A 23 -31.26 -30.15 13.07
N PRO A 24 -30.71 -31.18 12.39
CA PRO A 24 -30.13 -31.00 11.06
C PRO A 24 -31.22 -30.94 9.99
N ILE A 25 -31.15 -29.93 9.12
CA ILE A 25 -32.00 -29.81 7.94
C ILE A 25 -31.41 -30.70 6.83
N LYS A 26 -32.14 -31.75 6.43
CA LYS A 26 -31.86 -32.54 5.23
C LYS A 26 -32.30 -31.75 4.00
N ALA A 27 -31.37 -31.36 3.13
CA ALA A 27 -31.70 -30.84 1.80
C ALA A 27 -31.90 -32.00 0.82
N SER A 28 -33.14 -32.24 0.37
CA SER A 28 -33.43 -33.13 -0.76
C SER A 28 -33.28 -32.34 -2.07
N CYS A 29 -32.36 -32.75 -2.94
CA CYS A 29 -32.21 -32.18 -4.27
C CYS A 29 -33.24 -32.81 -5.21
N VAL A 30 -34.29 -32.07 -5.57
CA VAL A 30 -35.23 -32.45 -6.64
C VAL A 30 -34.61 -32.05 -7.97
N ARG A 31 -34.31 -33.03 -8.82
CA ARG A 31 -33.67 -32.85 -10.12
C ARG A 31 -34.74 -32.75 -11.21
N SER A 32 -35.11 -31.54 -11.60
CA SER A 32 -35.95 -31.31 -12.78
C SER A 32 -35.10 -31.40 -14.04
N LYS A 33 -35.40 -32.37 -14.91
CA LYS A 33 -34.80 -32.48 -16.26
C LYS A 33 -35.51 -31.52 -17.20
N VAL A 34 -34.81 -30.47 -17.65
CA VAL A 34 -35.15 -29.75 -18.88
C VAL A 34 -34.10 -30.13 -19.91
N ALA A 35 -34.52 -30.80 -20.98
CA ALA A 35 -33.65 -31.17 -22.08
C ALA A 35 -33.70 -30.07 -23.15
N CYS A 36 -32.58 -29.38 -23.36
CA CYS A 36 -32.37 -28.53 -24.53
C CYS A 36 -31.39 -29.25 -25.46
N SER A 37 -31.86 -29.61 -26.65
CA SER A 37 -31.09 -30.27 -27.69
C SER A 37 -30.23 -29.24 -28.43
N PHE A 38 -28.90 -29.40 -28.42
CA PHE A 38 -27.98 -28.67 -29.30
C PHE A 38 -27.44 -29.64 -30.37
N PRO A 39 -27.28 -29.21 -31.64
CA PRO A 39 -26.70 -30.05 -32.67
C PRO A 39 -25.21 -30.28 -32.40
N SER A 40 -24.77 -31.54 -32.54
CA SER A 40 -23.37 -31.94 -32.37
C SER A 40 -22.52 -31.42 -33.53
N VAL A 41 -21.69 -30.41 -33.27
CA VAL A 41 -20.57 -30.05 -34.15
C VAL A 41 -19.41 -30.98 -33.80
N GLY A 42 -18.93 -31.72 -34.80
CA GLY A 42 -17.86 -32.71 -34.66
C GLY A 42 -16.60 -32.12 -34.05
N ALA A 43 -16.04 -32.83 -33.07
CA ALA A 43 -14.75 -32.53 -32.48
C ALA A 43 -13.66 -32.74 -33.53
N THR A 44 -13.16 -31.65 -34.11
CA THR A 44 -11.85 -31.66 -34.77
C THR A 44 -10.80 -31.57 -33.66
N SER A 45 -9.93 -32.56 -33.59
CA SER A 45 -8.82 -32.62 -32.65
C SER A 45 -7.81 -31.53 -32.98
N SER A 46 -7.88 -30.39 -32.28
CA SER A 46 -6.78 -29.43 -32.25
C SER A 46 -5.55 -30.09 -31.63
N PRO A 47 -4.33 -29.93 -32.18
CA PRO A 47 -3.14 -30.45 -31.54
C PRO A 47 -2.99 -29.75 -30.19
N ALA A 48 -2.69 -30.52 -29.15
CA ALA A 48 -2.36 -29.99 -27.84
C ALA A 48 -1.24 -28.97 -28.01
N ARG A 49 -1.57 -27.68 -27.84
CA ARG A 49 -0.58 -26.60 -27.82
C ARG A 49 0.37 -26.93 -26.67
N SER A 50 1.63 -27.21 -26.99
CA SER A 50 2.68 -27.26 -25.99
C SER A 50 2.64 -25.95 -25.22
N ILE A 51 2.28 -26.01 -23.93
CA ILE A 51 2.44 -24.87 -23.04
C ILE A 51 3.95 -24.74 -22.88
N GLU A 52 4.55 -23.88 -23.69
CA GLU A 52 5.94 -23.51 -23.45
C GLU A 52 6.03 -22.86 -22.07
N PRO A 53 7.04 -23.20 -21.27
CA PRO A 53 7.23 -22.59 -19.97
C PRO A 53 7.35 -21.07 -20.15
N VAL A 54 6.59 -20.34 -19.33
CA VAL A 54 6.60 -18.88 -19.25
C VAL A 54 8.06 -18.40 -19.17
N ARG A 55 8.47 -17.54 -20.11
CA ARG A 55 9.85 -17.04 -20.25
C ARG A 55 10.17 -15.90 -19.27
N ALA A 56 9.21 -15.54 -18.41
CA ALA A 56 9.24 -14.31 -17.66
C ALA A 56 10.40 -14.31 -16.66
N THR A 57 11.21 -13.24 -16.73
CA THR A 57 12.39 -13.02 -15.90
C THR A 57 12.05 -12.89 -14.41
N ALA A 58 10.78 -12.69 -14.07
CA ALA A 58 10.27 -12.52 -12.71
C ALA A 58 9.99 -13.84 -11.95
N THR A 59 10.48 -14.98 -12.44
CA THR A 59 10.33 -16.28 -11.75
C THR A 59 11.31 -16.49 -10.60
N GLN A 60 12.33 -15.64 -10.46
CA GLN A 60 13.20 -15.71 -9.29
C GLN A 60 12.53 -14.99 -8.13
N ALA A 61 12.24 -15.73 -7.05
CA ALA A 61 11.94 -15.12 -5.77
C ALA A 61 12.97 -14.01 -5.50
N PRO A 62 12.57 -12.85 -4.97
CA PRO A 62 13.52 -11.81 -4.59
C PRO A 62 14.63 -12.52 -3.80
N PRO A 63 15.91 -12.28 -4.11
CA PRO A 63 16.98 -12.94 -3.37
C PRO A 63 16.71 -12.70 -1.89
N ALA A 64 16.68 -13.78 -1.10
CA ALA A 64 16.69 -13.68 0.34
C ALA A 64 17.81 -12.67 0.67
N SER A 65 17.48 -11.62 1.41
CA SER A 65 18.38 -10.49 1.66
C SER A 65 19.79 -11.02 1.86
N SER A 66 20.69 -10.71 0.92
CA SER A 66 22.05 -11.21 0.96
C SER A 66 22.63 -10.80 2.30
N GLN A 67 22.93 -11.78 3.16
CA GLN A 67 23.60 -11.51 4.42
C GLN A 67 24.86 -10.70 4.09
N SER A 68 24.94 -9.48 4.62
CA SER A 68 26.09 -8.63 4.45
C SER A 68 27.32 -9.39 4.97
N SER A 69 28.32 -9.56 4.10
CA SER A 69 29.60 -10.17 4.48
C SER A 69 30.45 -9.26 5.39
N SER A 70 30.07 -7.99 5.53
CA SER A 70 30.61 -7.09 6.55
C SER A 70 29.68 -7.09 7.77
N GLY A 71 30.25 -7.24 8.97
CA GLY A 71 29.49 -7.10 10.23
C GLY A 71 28.93 -5.70 10.51
N GLU A 72 28.98 -4.79 9.53
CA GLU A 72 28.53 -3.41 9.64
C GLU A 72 27.10 -3.28 9.12
N LYS A 73 26.21 -2.75 9.97
CA LYS A 73 24.79 -2.58 9.68
C LYS A 73 24.53 -1.23 9.02
N THR A 74 23.61 -1.20 8.06
CA THR A 74 23.11 0.08 7.52
C THR A 74 22.34 0.83 8.59
N LYS A 75 22.84 2.00 8.97
CA LYS A 75 22.22 2.85 10.00
C LYS A 75 21.13 3.74 9.40
N VAL A 76 19.93 3.62 9.95
CA VAL A 76 18.72 4.24 9.41
C VAL A 76 18.07 5.17 10.43
N GLY A 77 17.69 6.36 9.97
CA GLY A 77 16.76 7.26 10.64
C GLY A 77 15.36 7.14 10.05
N ILE A 78 14.31 7.35 10.84
CA ILE A 78 12.92 7.36 10.36
C ILE A 78 12.30 8.72 10.65
N ASN A 79 11.86 9.44 9.61
CA ASN A 79 11.07 10.65 9.76
C ASN A 79 9.58 10.32 9.59
N GLY A 80 8.77 10.70 10.58
CA GLY A 80 7.35 10.37 10.67
C GLY A 80 7.10 9.00 11.31
N PHE A 81 6.59 8.98 12.54
CA PHE A 81 6.35 7.74 13.29
C PHE A 81 4.88 7.27 13.19
N GLY A 82 4.34 7.45 11.98
CA GLY A 82 3.00 7.04 11.59
C GLY A 82 2.89 5.54 11.29
N ARG A 83 1.88 5.14 10.51
CA ARG A 83 1.65 3.73 10.16
C ARG A 83 2.87 3.10 9.50
N ILE A 84 3.44 3.75 8.49
CA ILE A 84 4.59 3.21 7.73
C ILE A 84 5.86 3.21 8.59
N GLY A 85 6.23 4.34 9.19
CA GLY A 85 7.43 4.44 10.02
C GLY A 85 7.50 3.40 11.15
N ARG A 86 6.38 3.14 11.85
CA ARG A 86 6.34 2.10 12.90
C ARG A 86 6.51 0.69 12.34
N LEU A 87 5.92 0.38 11.18
CA LEU A 87 6.07 -0.93 10.55
C LEU A 87 7.48 -1.13 9.99
N VAL A 88 8.07 -0.08 9.42
CA VAL A 88 9.49 -0.08 9.02
C VAL A 88 10.37 -0.40 10.22
N LEU A 89 10.16 0.27 11.37
CA LEU A 89 10.90 -0.03 12.59
C LEU A 89 10.69 -1.48 13.05
N ARG A 90 9.43 -1.97 13.09
CA ARG A 90 9.12 -3.36 13.49
C ARG A 90 9.82 -4.39 12.61
N ILE A 91 9.94 -4.16 11.31
CA ILE A 91 10.65 -5.06 10.40
C ILE A 91 12.17 -4.92 10.57
N ALA A 92 12.67 -3.69 10.67
CA ALA A 92 14.10 -3.41 10.73
C ALA A 92 14.78 -3.97 11.99
N ILE A 93 14.09 -4.00 13.14
CA ILE A 93 14.66 -4.55 14.38
C ILE A 93 14.94 -6.05 14.33
N ASP A 94 14.21 -6.78 13.48
CA ASP A 94 14.33 -8.23 13.28
C ASP A 94 15.36 -8.58 12.19
N ARG A 95 15.92 -7.56 11.52
CA ARG A 95 16.96 -7.72 10.50
C ARG A 95 18.36 -7.62 11.11
N ASP A 96 19.29 -8.38 10.53
CA ASP A 96 20.70 -8.39 10.91
C ASP A 96 21.51 -7.31 10.19
N ASP A 97 21.06 -6.85 9.03
CA ASP A 97 21.74 -5.88 8.15
C ASP A 97 21.33 -4.41 8.36
N ILE A 98 20.26 -4.15 9.12
CA ILE A 98 19.75 -2.79 9.38
C ILE A 98 19.79 -2.48 10.88
N GLU A 99 20.14 -1.24 11.21
CA GLU A 99 20.06 -0.68 12.55
C GLU A 99 19.31 0.65 12.52
N VAL A 100 18.15 0.73 13.17
CA VAL A 100 17.45 2.02 13.32
C VAL A 100 18.02 2.75 14.52
N VAL A 101 18.64 3.90 14.27
CA VAL A 101 19.37 4.66 15.30
C VAL A 101 18.56 5.85 15.82
N ALA A 102 17.64 6.38 15.02
CA ALA A 102 16.82 7.53 15.40
C ALA A 102 15.44 7.55 14.75
N VAL A 103 14.46 8.10 15.46
CA VAL A 103 13.11 8.37 14.97
C VAL A 103 12.73 9.82 15.26
N ASN A 104 12.06 10.47 14.30
CA ASN A 104 11.55 11.83 14.45
C ASN A 104 10.04 11.88 14.25
N ASP A 105 9.32 12.49 15.19
CA ASP A 105 7.93 12.91 14.99
C ASP A 105 7.59 14.13 15.87
N PRO A 106 7.20 15.28 15.29
CA PRO A 106 6.96 16.50 16.06
C PRO A 106 5.60 16.53 16.79
N PHE A 107 4.78 15.48 16.65
CA PHE A 107 3.41 15.46 17.20
C PHE A 107 3.23 14.54 18.39
N ILE A 108 4.24 13.72 18.72
CA ILE A 108 4.18 12.71 19.79
C ILE A 108 5.50 12.64 20.55
N ASP A 109 5.43 12.35 21.86
CA ASP A 109 6.60 12.17 22.71
C ASP A 109 7.07 10.70 22.75
N ALA A 110 8.23 10.43 23.37
CA ALA A 110 8.78 9.08 23.47
C ALA A 110 7.82 8.09 24.17
N LYS A 111 7.08 8.54 25.19
CA LYS A 111 6.09 7.71 25.90
C LYS A 111 4.98 7.27 24.97
N TYR A 112 4.45 8.20 24.16
CA TYR A 112 3.37 7.90 23.24
C TYR A 112 3.87 7.09 22.04
N MET A 113 5.07 7.37 21.53
CA MET A 113 5.75 6.51 20.54
C MET A 113 5.83 5.06 21.03
N ALA A 114 6.27 4.84 22.28
CA ALA A 114 6.38 3.49 22.84
C ALA A 114 5.02 2.78 22.92
N TYR A 115 3.97 3.50 23.32
CA TYR A 115 2.60 2.98 23.32
C TYR A 115 2.13 2.58 21.91
N MET A 116 2.27 3.47 20.93
CA MET A 116 1.85 3.24 19.54
C MET A 116 2.67 2.15 18.86
N PHE A 117 3.93 1.97 19.26
CA PHE A 117 4.78 0.88 18.77
C PHE A 117 4.39 -0.45 19.41
N LYS A 118 4.07 -0.46 20.71
CA LYS A 118 3.67 -1.67 21.44
C LYS A 118 2.33 -2.22 20.96
N TYR A 119 1.34 -1.36 20.68
CA TYR A 119 0.00 -1.79 20.32
C TYR A 119 -0.39 -1.32 18.92
N ASP A 120 -0.61 -2.27 18.01
CA ASP A 120 -1.13 -2.00 16.66
C ASP A 120 -2.42 -2.78 16.43
N SER A 121 -3.49 -2.08 16.02
CA SER A 121 -4.82 -2.68 15.84
C SER A 121 -4.91 -3.66 14.67
N THR A 122 -3.99 -3.57 13.70
CA THR A 122 -3.97 -4.40 12.49
C THR A 122 -2.96 -5.53 12.62
N HIS A 123 -1.76 -5.22 13.13
CA HIS A 123 -0.63 -6.15 13.20
C HIS A 123 -0.41 -6.74 14.60
N GLY A 124 -1.32 -6.44 15.54
CA GLY A 124 -1.27 -6.94 16.90
C GLY A 124 -0.17 -6.30 17.77
N PRO A 125 -0.06 -6.75 19.03
CA PRO A 125 0.94 -6.27 19.96
C PRO A 125 2.36 -6.67 19.50
N PHE A 126 3.31 -5.76 19.70
CA PHE A 126 4.72 -6.06 19.52
C PHE A 126 5.18 -7.11 20.55
N LYS A 127 5.90 -8.13 20.08
CA LYS A 127 6.28 -9.30 20.89
C LYS A 127 7.59 -9.12 21.66
N GLY A 128 8.42 -8.15 21.28
CA GLY A 128 9.68 -7.86 21.95
C GLY A 128 9.52 -6.92 23.14
N THR A 129 10.64 -6.45 23.66
CA THR A 129 10.66 -5.48 24.76
C THR A 129 10.72 -4.06 24.22
N ILE A 130 9.99 -3.16 24.88
CA ILE A 130 10.09 -1.73 24.65
C ILE A 130 10.06 -1.00 26.00
N ALA A 131 11.04 -0.14 26.21
CA ALA A 131 11.14 0.73 27.37
C ALA A 131 11.45 2.17 26.94
N VAL A 132 10.96 3.12 27.73
CA VAL A 132 11.32 4.54 27.60
C VAL A 132 12.43 4.78 28.60
N LEU A 133 13.65 5.07 28.14
CA LEU A 133 14.77 5.34 29.04
C LEU A 133 14.74 6.78 29.54
N ASP A 134 14.42 7.71 28.64
CA ASP A 134 14.28 9.14 28.90
C ASP A 134 13.39 9.79 27.82
N GLU A 135 13.25 11.12 27.85
CA GLU A 135 12.40 11.86 26.90
C GLU A 135 12.90 11.78 25.44
N SER A 136 14.17 11.43 25.24
CA SER A 136 14.87 11.41 23.96
C SER A 136 15.37 10.04 23.54
N THR A 137 15.04 8.97 24.29
CA THR A 137 15.59 7.63 24.04
C THR A 137 14.59 6.53 24.34
N LEU A 138 14.35 5.68 23.35
CA LEU A 138 13.68 4.40 23.49
C LEU A 138 14.70 3.27 23.54
N GLU A 139 14.39 2.22 24.28
CA GLU A 139 15.09 0.95 24.21
C GLU A 139 14.14 -0.12 23.66
N ILE A 140 14.53 -0.77 22.56
CA ILE A 140 13.76 -1.81 21.90
C ILE A 140 14.64 -3.05 21.76
N ASN A 141 14.24 -4.16 22.38
CA ASN A 141 15.05 -5.39 22.45
C ASN A 141 16.51 -5.13 22.91
N GLY A 142 16.70 -4.23 23.88
CA GLY A 142 18.02 -3.84 24.40
C GLY A 142 18.82 -2.89 23.50
N LYS A 143 18.30 -2.48 22.34
CA LYS A 143 18.92 -1.50 21.44
C LYS A 143 18.35 -0.11 21.69
N LYS A 144 19.21 0.91 21.78
CA LYS A 144 18.80 2.30 21.96
C LYS A 144 18.43 2.95 20.63
N VAL A 145 17.34 3.69 20.62
CA VAL A 145 16.85 4.48 19.48
C VAL A 145 16.59 5.90 19.97
N SER A 146 17.29 6.87 19.40
CA SER A 146 17.10 8.28 19.73
C SER A 146 15.76 8.80 19.20
N VAL A 147 15.12 9.68 19.95
CA VAL A 147 13.83 10.29 19.64
C VAL A 147 14.02 11.80 19.48
N THR A 148 13.49 12.35 18.39
CA THR A 148 13.41 13.79 18.17
C THR A 148 12.01 14.23 17.76
N SER A 149 11.72 15.52 17.92
CA SER A 149 10.41 16.11 17.64
C SER A 149 10.51 17.38 16.78
N LYS A 150 11.43 17.39 15.80
CA LYS A 150 11.66 18.55 14.92
C LYS A 150 10.66 18.56 13.77
N ARG A 151 10.15 19.75 13.46
CA ARG A 151 9.22 19.96 12.33
C ARG A 151 9.95 20.18 11.01
N ASP A 152 11.05 20.91 11.04
CA ASP A 152 11.90 21.10 9.89
C ASP A 152 12.85 19.89 9.75
N PRO A 153 12.82 19.17 8.62
CA PRO A 153 13.75 18.09 8.33
C PRO A 153 15.24 18.43 8.46
N SER A 154 15.60 19.70 8.24
CA SER A 154 16.99 20.18 8.31
C SER A 154 17.50 20.42 9.72
N ASP A 155 16.60 20.56 10.70
CA ASP A 155 16.95 20.68 12.12
C ASP A 155 17.20 19.33 12.80
N ILE A 156 16.94 18.21 12.10
CA ILE A 156 17.11 16.87 12.65
C ILE A 156 18.59 16.48 12.54
N PRO A 157 19.31 16.26 13.65
CA PRO A 157 20.76 16.04 13.61
C PRO A 157 21.08 14.56 13.34
N TRP A 158 20.69 14.04 12.17
CA TRP A 158 20.93 12.65 11.75
C TRP A 158 22.39 12.21 11.91
N GLY A 159 23.34 13.09 11.56
CA GLY A 159 24.77 12.81 11.70
C GLY A 159 25.19 12.53 13.15
N ASN A 160 24.57 13.18 14.13
CA ASN A 160 24.87 12.96 15.56
C ASN A 160 24.41 11.57 16.03
N PHE A 161 23.36 11.03 15.42
CA PHE A 161 22.86 9.68 15.68
C PHE A 161 23.56 8.61 14.82
N GLY A 162 24.36 9.03 13.83
CA GLY A 162 25.00 8.14 12.87
C GLY A 162 24.05 7.58 11.81
N ALA A 163 22.89 8.20 11.58
CA ALA A 163 21.95 7.78 10.55
C ALA A 163 22.50 8.14 9.15
N GLU A 164 22.72 7.14 8.31
CA GLU A 164 23.20 7.33 6.94
C GLU A 164 22.05 7.43 5.95
N TYR A 165 21.03 6.59 6.14
CA TYR A 165 19.83 6.57 5.32
C TYR A 165 18.65 7.10 6.14
N VAL A 166 17.77 7.86 5.52
CA VAL A 166 16.53 8.32 6.14
C VAL A 166 15.34 7.74 5.39
N VAL A 167 14.42 7.10 6.11
CA VAL A 167 13.09 6.77 5.61
C VAL A 167 12.19 7.96 5.86
N GLU A 168 11.82 8.66 4.79
CA GLU A 168 10.88 9.78 4.83
C GLU A 168 9.45 9.24 4.70
N SER A 169 8.78 9.14 5.84
CA SER A 169 7.43 8.56 5.96
C SER A 169 6.41 9.48 6.65
N SER A 170 6.69 10.78 6.70
CA SER A 170 5.74 11.80 7.18
C SER A 170 4.59 12.04 6.20
N GLY A 171 4.82 11.79 4.90
CA GLY A 171 3.89 12.08 3.82
C GLY A 171 3.84 13.55 3.39
N VAL A 172 4.74 14.40 3.92
CA VAL A 172 4.77 15.85 3.62
C VAL A 172 5.95 16.21 2.70
N PHE A 173 7.10 15.57 2.88
CA PHE A 173 8.33 15.88 2.17
C PHE A 173 8.57 14.93 0.98
N THR A 174 7.63 14.90 0.04
CA THR A 174 7.60 13.91 -1.05
C THR A 174 8.29 14.37 -2.35
N THR A 175 9.01 15.48 -2.34
CA THR A 175 9.79 15.97 -3.49
C THR A 175 11.29 15.91 -3.21
N VAL A 176 12.12 15.89 -4.25
CA VAL A 176 13.59 15.87 -4.11
C VAL A 176 14.06 17.04 -3.26
N GLU A 177 13.60 18.25 -3.56
CA GLU A 177 13.96 19.47 -2.81
C GLU A 177 13.64 19.34 -1.32
N LYS A 178 12.41 18.92 -0.99
CA LYS A 178 11.92 18.84 0.39
C LYS A 178 12.61 17.73 1.17
N ALA A 179 12.77 16.55 0.57
CA ALA A 179 13.43 15.42 1.21
C ALA A 179 14.94 15.67 1.38
N SER A 180 15.57 16.42 0.46
CA SER A 180 16.99 16.79 0.54
C SER A 180 17.32 17.63 1.78
N ALA A 181 16.34 18.23 2.44
CA ALA A 181 16.56 18.92 3.70
C ALA A 181 17.13 18.00 4.79
N HIS A 182 16.86 16.69 4.76
CA HIS A 182 17.50 15.73 5.66
C HIS A 182 19.02 15.60 5.47
N LEU A 183 19.53 15.86 4.26
CA LEU A 183 20.96 15.80 3.97
C LEU A 183 21.72 16.87 4.76
N LYS A 184 21.10 18.03 5.01
CA LYS A 184 21.65 19.09 5.86
C LYS A 184 21.82 18.62 7.32
N GLY A 185 20.96 17.71 7.77
CA GLY A 185 21.04 17.08 9.08
C GLY A 185 22.15 16.03 9.21
N GLY A 186 22.88 15.73 8.13
CA GLY A 186 23.98 14.75 8.11
C GLY A 186 23.60 13.37 7.59
N ALA A 187 22.37 13.17 7.11
CA ALA A 187 22.03 11.95 6.36
C ALA A 187 22.73 11.95 5.00
N LYS A 188 23.09 10.78 4.50
CA LYS A 188 23.71 10.59 3.18
C LYS A 188 22.66 10.38 2.09
N LYS A 189 21.59 9.65 2.41
CA LYS A 189 20.56 9.20 1.45
C LYS A 189 19.17 9.29 2.05
N VAL A 190 18.16 9.50 1.21
CA VAL A 190 16.74 9.56 1.62
C VAL A 190 15.89 8.67 0.73
N VAL A 191 15.05 7.86 1.36
CA VAL A 191 14.03 7.01 0.72
C VAL A 191 12.65 7.51 1.12
N ILE A 192 11.93 8.09 0.17
CA ILE A 192 10.56 8.56 0.35
C ILE A 192 9.60 7.36 0.30
N SER A 193 8.77 7.18 1.32
CA SER A 193 7.82 6.06 1.42
C SER A 193 6.47 6.31 0.73
N ALA A 194 6.47 7.17 -0.29
CA ALA A 194 5.29 7.59 -1.03
C ALA A 194 5.70 7.99 -2.47
N PRO A 195 4.75 8.06 -3.42
CA PRO A 195 5.02 8.58 -4.75
C PRO A 195 5.63 9.98 -4.70
N SER A 196 6.67 10.18 -5.50
CA SER A 196 7.27 11.48 -5.70
C SER A 196 6.90 12.06 -7.06
N ALA A 197 6.82 13.39 -7.14
CA ALA A 197 6.60 14.08 -8.40
C ALA A 197 7.87 14.17 -9.25
N ASP A 198 9.05 14.14 -8.61
CA ASP A 198 10.35 14.45 -9.21
C ASP A 198 11.47 13.47 -8.81
N ALA A 199 11.33 12.71 -7.70
CA ALA A 199 12.34 11.72 -7.32
C ALA A 199 12.21 10.43 -8.15
N PRO A 200 13.34 9.82 -8.57
CA PRO A 200 13.34 8.50 -9.20
C PRO A 200 12.62 7.46 -8.34
N MET A 201 11.67 6.74 -8.94
CA MET A 201 10.86 5.74 -8.26
C MET A 201 11.36 4.33 -8.54
N PHE A 202 11.44 3.51 -7.48
CA PHE A 202 11.87 2.13 -7.56
C PHE A 202 10.82 1.18 -6.97
N VAL A 203 10.68 0.04 -7.61
CA VAL A 203 9.94 -1.13 -7.11
C VAL A 203 10.88 -2.31 -7.15
N VAL A 204 11.09 -2.93 -5.99
CA VAL A 204 12.00 -4.07 -5.84
C VAL A 204 11.46 -5.28 -6.62
N GLY A 205 12.33 -5.91 -7.41
CA GLY A 205 12.01 -6.99 -8.35
C GLY A 205 11.63 -6.49 -9.76
N VAL A 206 11.45 -5.18 -9.93
CA VAL A 206 11.02 -4.57 -11.20
C VAL A 206 12.17 -3.79 -11.82
N ASN A 207 12.62 -2.71 -11.17
CA ASN A 207 13.57 -1.75 -11.73
C ASN A 207 14.66 -1.29 -10.75
N GLU A 208 14.82 -1.96 -9.60
CA GLU A 208 15.83 -1.63 -8.57
C GLU A 208 17.26 -1.63 -9.09
N LYS A 209 17.55 -2.41 -10.13
CA LYS A 209 18.85 -2.46 -10.81
C LYS A 209 19.22 -1.18 -11.54
N ASN A 210 18.25 -0.28 -11.77
CA ASN A 210 18.48 1.02 -12.39
C ASN A 210 18.91 2.09 -11.36
N TYR A 211 19.00 1.72 -10.07
CA TYR A 211 19.50 2.62 -9.04
C TYR A 211 20.94 3.01 -9.31
N ASN A 212 21.24 4.31 -9.22
CA ASN A 212 22.59 4.84 -9.30
C ASN A 212 22.98 5.40 -7.92
N PRO A 213 24.18 5.06 -7.37
CA PRO A 213 24.69 5.64 -6.13
C PRO A 213 24.79 7.16 -6.12
N SER A 214 24.73 7.86 -7.26
CA SER A 214 24.63 9.33 -7.30
C SER A 214 23.24 9.86 -6.94
N MET A 215 22.22 9.00 -6.90
CA MET A 215 20.86 9.38 -6.51
C MET A 215 20.78 9.47 -4.98
N ASP A 216 20.76 10.68 -4.45
CA ASP A 216 20.68 10.93 -3.00
C ASP A 216 19.26 10.78 -2.45
N VAL A 217 18.26 11.08 -3.27
CA VAL A 217 16.85 11.00 -2.92
C VAL A 217 16.12 10.12 -3.93
N VAL A 218 15.45 9.09 -3.43
CA VAL A 218 14.64 8.17 -4.22
C VAL A 218 13.29 7.94 -3.57
N SER A 219 12.32 7.43 -4.33
CA SER A 219 11.00 7.06 -3.84
C SER A 219 10.76 5.57 -3.99
N ASN A 220 10.19 4.94 -2.96
CA ASN A 220 9.75 3.55 -3.01
C ASN A 220 8.32 3.39 -3.59
N ALA A 221 7.91 4.36 -4.42
CA ALA A 221 6.59 4.44 -5.06
C ALA A 221 5.42 4.37 -4.05
N SER A 222 4.26 3.84 -4.49
CA SER A 222 3.10 3.56 -3.63
C SER A 222 2.93 2.06 -3.37
N CYS A 223 2.15 1.70 -2.36
CA CYS A 223 1.70 0.31 -2.13
C CYS A 223 1.05 -0.30 -3.37
N THR A 224 0.13 0.43 -4.02
CA THR A 224 -0.53 -0.03 -5.26
C THR A 224 0.47 -0.20 -6.41
N THR A 225 1.46 0.69 -6.54
CA THR A 225 2.52 0.54 -7.56
C THR A 225 3.34 -0.72 -7.31
N ASN A 226 3.74 -0.97 -6.06
CA ASN A 226 4.49 -2.18 -5.67
C ASN A 226 3.68 -3.46 -5.92
N CYS A 227 2.34 -3.42 -5.82
CA CYS A 227 1.47 -4.54 -6.16
C CYS A 227 1.34 -4.74 -7.68
N LEU A 228 1.08 -3.67 -8.45
CA LEU A 228 0.82 -3.75 -9.89
C LEU A 228 2.08 -4.03 -10.71
N ALA A 229 3.21 -3.40 -10.38
CA ALA A 229 4.39 -3.38 -11.23
C ALA A 229 4.99 -4.78 -11.54
N PRO A 230 5.10 -5.72 -10.58
CA PRO A 230 5.58 -7.07 -10.87
C PRO A 230 4.65 -7.83 -11.83
N VAL A 231 3.33 -7.71 -11.64
CA VAL A 231 2.33 -8.35 -12.51
C VAL A 231 2.40 -7.76 -13.92
N ALA A 232 2.45 -6.43 -14.03
CA ALA A 232 2.58 -5.74 -15.30
C ALA A 232 3.87 -6.15 -16.03
N LYS A 233 4.99 -6.23 -15.32
CA LYS A 233 6.28 -6.67 -15.88
C LYS A 233 6.19 -8.07 -16.50
N VAL A 234 5.67 -9.05 -15.76
CA VAL A 234 5.52 -10.43 -16.25
C VAL A 234 4.66 -10.48 -17.50
N VAL A 235 3.47 -9.88 -17.46
CA VAL A 235 2.52 -9.92 -18.58
C VAL A 235 3.11 -9.21 -19.80
N HIS A 236 3.79 -8.08 -19.58
CA HIS A 236 4.38 -7.30 -20.63
C HIS A 236 5.56 -8.00 -21.31
N GLU A 237 6.51 -8.55 -20.53
CA GLU A 237 7.66 -9.29 -21.08
C GLU A 237 7.24 -10.51 -21.91
N GLU A 238 6.13 -11.17 -21.53
CA GLU A 238 5.67 -12.41 -22.19
C GLU A 238 4.72 -12.20 -23.37
N PHE A 239 3.86 -11.17 -23.29
CA PHE A 239 2.74 -11.01 -24.19
C PHE A 239 2.67 -9.64 -24.86
N GLY A 240 3.37 -8.64 -24.34
CA GLY A 240 3.19 -7.24 -24.71
C GLY A 240 1.82 -6.71 -24.23
N ILE A 241 1.85 -5.64 -23.45
CA ILE A 241 0.64 -4.90 -23.08
C ILE A 241 0.45 -3.80 -24.10
N LEU A 242 -0.71 -3.73 -24.77
CA LEU A 242 -1.04 -2.63 -25.67
C LEU A 242 -1.72 -1.48 -24.91
N GLU A 243 -2.71 -1.83 -24.11
CA GLU A 243 -3.47 -0.92 -23.25
C GLU A 243 -3.97 -1.69 -22.03
N GLY A 244 -4.25 -0.96 -20.94
CA GLY A 244 -4.79 -1.58 -19.73
C GLY A 244 -5.61 -0.62 -18.89
N LEU A 245 -6.56 -1.16 -18.15
CA LEU A 245 -7.27 -0.43 -17.12
C LEU A 245 -7.09 -1.18 -15.81
N MET A 246 -6.80 -0.46 -14.74
CA MET A 246 -6.74 -1.06 -13.41
C MET A 246 -7.65 -0.32 -12.44
N THR A 247 -8.30 -1.11 -11.62
CA THR A 247 -9.00 -0.65 -10.43
C THR A 247 -8.39 -1.35 -9.24
N THR A 248 -7.93 -0.55 -8.28
CA THR A 248 -7.59 -1.05 -6.96
C THR A 248 -8.78 -0.79 -6.06
N VAL A 249 -9.20 -1.86 -5.40
CA VAL A 249 -10.01 -1.72 -4.20
C VAL A 249 -9.04 -1.55 -3.04
N HIS A 250 -9.13 -0.47 -2.25
CA HIS A 250 -8.08 -0.08 -1.28
C HIS A 250 -8.62 0.03 0.14
N ALA A 251 -7.80 -0.36 1.13
CA ALA A 251 -8.12 -0.23 2.55
C ALA A 251 -8.09 1.24 3.02
N THR A 252 -8.73 1.52 4.16
CA THR A 252 -8.75 2.87 4.74
C THR A 252 -7.35 3.34 5.14
N THR A 253 -7.04 4.59 4.82
CA THR A 253 -5.77 5.25 5.17
C THR A 253 -5.97 6.47 6.06
N ALA A 254 -4.89 6.98 6.65
CA ALA A 254 -4.93 8.08 7.62
C ALA A 254 -5.40 9.44 7.05
N THR A 255 -5.43 9.59 5.73
CA THR A 255 -5.90 10.83 5.08
C THR A 255 -7.43 10.92 5.03
N GLN A 256 -8.12 9.79 5.14
CA GLN A 256 -9.59 9.71 5.12
C GLN A 256 -10.18 10.04 6.49
N LYS A 257 -11.43 10.51 6.51
CA LYS A 257 -12.10 10.99 7.72
C LYS A 257 -12.96 9.91 8.35
N THR A 258 -13.03 9.89 9.69
CA THR A 258 -13.92 8.98 10.42
C THR A 258 -15.39 9.38 10.30
N VAL A 259 -15.65 10.67 10.13
CA VAL A 259 -16.96 11.30 9.89
C VAL A 259 -16.83 12.34 8.78
N ASP A 260 -17.95 12.73 8.18
CA ASP A 260 -17.96 13.72 7.11
C ASP A 260 -17.28 15.03 7.58
N GLY A 261 -16.30 15.51 6.81
CA GLY A 261 -15.52 16.69 7.16
C GLY A 261 -14.77 17.32 5.98
N PRO A 262 -14.13 18.48 6.19
CA PRO A 262 -13.46 19.21 5.12
C PRO A 262 -12.30 18.42 4.49
N SER A 263 -12.25 18.43 3.17
CA SER A 263 -11.12 17.94 2.37
C SER A 263 -10.82 18.91 1.25
N MET A 264 -9.65 19.55 1.33
CA MET A 264 -9.28 20.68 0.46
C MET A 264 -9.02 20.29 -0.98
N LYS A 265 -8.62 19.04 -1.23
CA LYS A 265 -8.17 18.56 -2.56
C LYS A 265 -9.02 17.41 -3.11
N ASP A 266 -9.78 16.73 -2.26
CA ASP A 266 -10.60 15.58 -2.64
C ASP A 266 -11.91 15.56 -1.83
N TRP A 267 -12.97 16.15 -2.36
CA TRP A 267 -14.26 16.24 -1.66
C TRP A 267 -14.82 14.85 -1.31
N ARG A 268 -14.56 13.83 -2.14
CA ARG A 268 -15.02 12.46 -1.88
C ARG A 268 -14.27 11.86 -0.69
N GLY A 269 -12.97 12.14 -0.57
CA GLY A 269 -12.16 11.78 0.60
C GLY A 269 -12.57 12.46 1.91
N GLY A 270 -13.39 13.51 1.85
CA GLY A 270 -13.98 14.15 3.03
C GLY A 270 -15.15 13.37 3.65
N ARG A 271 -15.68 12.34 2.97
CA ARG A 271 -16.77 11.51 3.48
C ARG A 271 -16.27 10.51 4.53
N GLY A 272 -17.17 10.11 5.43
CA GLY A 272 -16.89 9.10 6.45
C GLY A 272 -16.42 7.77 5.85
N ALA A 273 -15.18 7.39 6.15
CA ALA A 273 -14.48 6.27 5.51
C ALA A 273 -15.08 4.91 5.86
N GLY A 274 -15.69 4.76 7.05
CA GLY A 274 -16.29 3.51 7.49
C GLY A 274 -17.68 3.24 6.90
N GLN A 275 -18.30 4.25 6.28
CA GLN A 275 -19.68 4.18 5.80
C GLN A 275 -19.80 4.28 4.27
N ASN A 276 -18.71 4.54 3.55
CA ASN A 276 -18.76 4.85 2.12
C ASN A 276 -17.77 4.01 1.30
N ILE A 277 -18.23 3.63 0.12
CA ILE A 277 -17.34 3.33 -1.00
C ILE A 277 -16.90 4.66 -1.59
N ILE A 278 -15.62 5.01 -1.43
CA ILE A 278 -15.08 6.30 -1.86
C ILE A 278 -14.26 6.13 -3.13
N PRO A 279 -14.71 6.67 -4.28
CA PRO A 279 -13.89 6.70 -5.47
C PRO A 279 -12.78 7.75 -5.35
N SER A 280 -11.54 7.37 -5.65
CA SER A 280 -10.36 8.25 -5.57
C SER A 280 -9.46 8.09 -6.79
N SER A 281 -8.46 8.97 -6.92
CA SER A 281 -7.43 8.89 -7.96
C SER A 281 -6.17 8.23 -7.42
N THR A 282 -5.44 7.51 -8.28
CA THR A 282 -4.16 6.88 -7.94
C THR A 282 -3.12 7.11 -9.04
N GLY A 283 -1.88 7.40 -8.64
CA GLY A 283 -0.75 7.54 -9.55
C GLY A 283 -0.08 6.21 -9.93
N ALA A 284 -0.44 5.09 -9.29
CA ALA A 284 0.16 3.77 -9.52
C ALA A 284 0.05 3.27 -10.96
N ALA A 285 -0.96 3.80 -11.63
CA ALA A 285 -1.21 3.81 -13.04
C ALA A 285 -0.02 4.00 -13.98
N LYS A 286 0.90 4.90 -13.61
CA LYS A 286 2.04 5.29 -14.45
C LYS A 286 3.19 4.29 -14.33
N VAL A 287 2.84 3.01 -14.18
CA VAL A 287 3.78 1.90 -13.97
C VAL A 287 4.65 1.67 -15.20
N TYR A 288 4.18 2.02 -16.40
CA TYR A 288 4.93 1.92 -17.64
C TYR A 288 6.23 2.77 -17.60
N ASN A 289 6.25 3.90 -16.87
CA ASN A 289 7.46 4.69 -16.65
C ASN A 289 8.55 3.89 -15.93
N LEU A 290 8.18 2.87 -15.14
CA LEU A 290 9.12 1.98 -14.45
C LEU A 290 9.62 0.83 -15.33
N LEU A 291 8.91 0.53 -16.43
CA LEU A 291 9.24 -0.54 -17.36
C LEU A 291 10.10 -0.06 -18.55
N ASN A 292 10.57 1.20 -18.52
CA ASN A 292 11.39 1.82 -19.57
C ASN A 292 10.72 1.86 -20.96
N GLU A 293 9.38 1.86 -21.02
CA GLU A 293 8.61 1.92 -22.26
C GLU A 293 8.00 3.31 -22.52
N LYS A 294 7.90 3.70 -23.81
CA LYS A 294 7.26 4.96 -24.22
C LYS A 294 5.75 4.76 -24.37
N GLU A 295 5.00 5.55 -23.59
CA GLU A 295 3.56 5.82 -23.73
C GLU A 295 2.64 4.61 -23.96
N GLN A 296 2.08 4.08 -22.87
CA GLN A 296 0.87 3.26 -22.90
C GLN A 296 -0.26 3.98 -22.16
N ASN A 297 -1.43 4.04 -22.79
CA ASN A 297 -2.62 4.61 -22.19
C ASN A 297 -3.22 3.61 -21.22
N LEU A 298 -2.96 3.81 -19.93
CA LEU A 298 -3.78 3.20 -18.89
C LEU A 298 -4.75 4.22 -18.28
N LEU A 299 -5.99 3.80 -18.01
CA LEU A 299 -7.08 4.59 -17.40
C LEU A 299 -7.52 3.93 -16.07
N PHE A 300 -8.04 4.71 -15.10
CA PHE A 300 -8.17 4.22 -13.71
C PHE A 300 -9.36 4.75 -12.92
N LEU A 301 -9.86 3.89 -12.02
CA LEU A 301 -10.80 4.21 -10.94
C LEU A 301 -10.34 3.47 -9.67
N GLN A 302 -10.03 4.17 -8.58
CA GLN A 302 -9.83 3.53 -7.26
C GLN A 302 -11.15 3.53 -6.49
N VAL A 303 -11.45 2.45 -5.80
CA VAL A 303 -12.67 2.26 -5.00
C VAL A 303 -12.24 1.82 -3.59
N SER A 304 -12.79 2.35 -2.51
CA SER A 304 -12.32 1.98 -1.15
C SER A 304 -13.16 0.86 -0.53
N TYR A 305 -12.67 -0.40 -0.47
CA TYR A 305 -13.12 -1.50 0.44
C TYR A 305 -12.37 -2.86 0.26
N VAL A 306 -11.39 -3.22 1.10
CA VAL A 306 -10.55 -4.48 1.00
C VAL A 306 -9.60 -4.48 -0.21
N GLU A 307 -8.34 -4.90 -0.01
CA GLU A 307 -7.32 -4.88 -1.07
C GLU A 307 -7.57 -5.97 -2.13
N LEU A 308 -7.99 -5.54 -3.32
CA LEU A 308 -8.04 -6.36 -4.52
C LEU A 308 -7.63 -5.51 -5.72
N LEU A 309 -6.69 -6.02 -6.51
CA LEU A 309 -6.28 -5.40 -7.77
C LEU A 309 -6.97 -6.15 -8.92
N ALA A 310 -7.74 -5.44 -9.73
CA ALA A 310 -8.27 -5.95 -11.00
C ALA A 310 -7.53 -5.26 -12.15
N LEU A 311 -6.75 -6.01 -12.91
CA LEU A 311 -6.10 -5.56 -14.15
C LEU A 311 -6.84 -6.16 -15.34
N ILE A 312 -7.40 -5.29 -16.18
CA ILE A 312 -7.97 -5.68 -17.48
C ILE A 312 -7.01 -5.15 -18.54
N SER A 313 -6.38 -6.05 -19.31
CA SER A 313 -5.43 -5.68 -20.36
C SER A 313 -5.79 -6.35 -21.68
N GLY A 314 -5.57 -5.62 -22.78
CA GLY A 314 -5.56 -6.20 -24.12
C GLY A 314 -4.17 -6.77 -24.41
N CYS A 315 -4.05 -8.10 -24.50
CA CYS A 315 -2.83 -8.78 -24.92
C CYS A 315 -2.95 -9.16 -26.40
N TRP A 316 -1.87 -9.05 -27.19
CA TRP A 316 -1.91 -9.36 -28.62
C TRP A 316 -0.70 -10.17 -29.09
N LYS A 317 -0.96 -11.32 -29.73
CA LYS A 317 0.01 -12.11 -30.50
C LYS A 317 -0.56 -12.36 -31.90
N GLY A 318 -0.31 -11.47 -32.86
CA GLY A 318 -0.71 -11.64 -34.27
C GLY A 318 -0.18 -10.51 -35.17
N PRO A 319 -0.32 -10.56 -36.51
CA PRO A 319 0.04 -9.46 -37.41
C PRO A 319 -1.12 -8.47 -37.57
N SER A 320 -0.75 -7.21 -37.73
CA SER A 320 -1.53 -5.98 -37.56
C SER A 320 -2.84 -5.90 -38.35
N SER A 321 -3.98 -5.89 -37.63
CA SER A 321 -5.09 -4.94 -37.81
C SER A 321 -6.38 -5.45 -37.14
N PHE A 322 -6.76 -4.91 -35.97
CA PHE A 322 -8.16 -4.92 -35.54
C PHE A 322 -8.42 -3.76 -34.57
N LYS A 323 -9.36 -2.87 -34.89
CA LYS A 323 -9.81 -1.78 -34.02
C LYS A 323 -10.95 -2.29 -33.15
N TRP A 324 -10.80 -2.26 -31.83
CA TRP A 324 -11.93 -2.43 -30.92
C TRP A 324 -12.76 -1.15 -30.87
N LYS A 325 -14.08 -1.27 -31.07
CA LYS A 325 -15.06 -0.21 -30.84
C LYS A 325 -15.78 -0.54 -29.54
N ALA A 326 -15.44 0.15 -28.46
CA ALA A 326 -16.14 0.00 -27.18
C ALA A 326 -17.54 0.60 -27.30
N HIS A 327 -18.59 -0.23 -27.28
CA HIS A 327 -19.96 0.24 -27.14
C HIS A 327 -20.27 0.50 -25.66
N TRP A 328 -20.42 1.77 -25.31
CA TRP A 328 -20.98 2.20 -24.03
C TRP A 328 -22.50 2.16 -24.12
N HIS A 329 -23.16 1.27 -23.36
CA HIS A 329 -24.56 1.43 -23.04
C HIS A 329 -24.67 2.28 -21.77
N GLY A 330 -24.90 3.58 -21.95
CA GLY A 330 -25.32 4.45 -20.86
C GLY A 330 -26.74 4.06 -20.43
N LEU A 331 -26.94 3.86 -19.12
CA LEU A 331 -28.28 3.80 -18.54
C LEU A 331 -28.94 5.18 -18.74
N PRO A 332 -30.15 5.26 -19.32
CA PRO A 332 -30.83 6.54 -19.51
C PRO A 332 -31.22 7.11 -18.15
N GLY A 333 -30.84 8.37 -17.92
CA GLY A 333 -31.24 9.13 -16.76
C GLY A 333 -32.75 9.37 -16.75
N SER A 334 -33.35 9.28 -15.57
CA SER A 334 -34.64 9.89 -15.26
C SER A 334 -34.41 10.94 -14.18
N TYR A 335 -34.25 12.18 -14.60
CA TYR A 335 -34.47 13.35 -13.75
C TYR A 335 -35.96 13.71 -13.86
N THR A 336 -36.65 13.69 -12.73
CA THR A 336 -37.78 14.57 -12.40
C THR A 336 -37.45 15.23 -11.08
#